data_AF-A0A7C1I5N7-F1
#
_entry.id   AF-A0A7C1I5N7-F1
#
_cell.length_a   1.000
_cell.length_b   1.000
_cell.length_c   1.000
_cell.angle_alpha   90.00
_cell.angle_beta   90.00
_cell.angle_gamma   90.00
#
_symmetry.space_group_name_H-M   'P 1'
#
loop_
_entity.id
_entity.type
_entity.pdbx_description
1 polymer ?
#
loop_
_entity_poly.entity_id
_entity_poly.type
_entity_poly.pdbx_seq_one_letter_code
_entity_poly.pdbx_strand_id
1 'polypeptide(L)' 'MAFMYESKGKKYTLYTRDVKLKGGKTQTIYFFSARKPKSGRPTDKPDGYTVKVNKRTGLPFLKKK' A
#
# COMPACT_ATOMS: atom_id res chain seq x y z
N MET A 1 8.11 11.93 -1.48
CA MET A 1 6.69 12.32 -1.67
C MET A 1 5.81 11.10 -1.36
N ALA A 2 4.48 11.21 -1.46
CA ALA A 2 3.60 10.04 -1.40
C ALA A 2 3.43 9.43 -2.79
N PHE A 3 3.61 8.12 -2.93
CA PHE A 3 3.39 7.43 -4.20
C PHE A 3 1.88 7.32 -4.46
N MET A 4 1.45 7.69 -5.68
CA MET A 4 0.05 7.60 -6.11
C MET A 4 -0.08 6.67 -7.31
N TYR A 5 -1.22 5.99 -7.40
CA TYR A 5 -1.52 5.07 -8.50
C TYR A 5 -3.00 5.15 -8.87
N GLU A 6 -3.30 5.15 -10.16
CA GLU A 6 -4.67 5.14 -10.66
C GLU A 6 -5.05 3.76 -11.18
N SER A 7 -6.23 3.28 -10.80
CA SER A 7 -6.76 1.99 -11.21
C SER A 7 -8.27 2.01 -11.25
N LYS A 8 -8.87 1.54 -12.35
CA LYS A 8 -10.33 1.54 -12.60
C LYS A 8 -10.98 2.90 -12.28
N GLY A 9 -10.36 4.00 -12.72
CA GLY A 9 -10.86 5.37 -12.51
C GLY A 9 -10.80 5.88 -11.07
N LYS A 10 -10.09 5.18 -10.17
CA LYS A 10 -9.87 5.60 -8.78
C LYS A 10 -8.40 5.86 -8.52
N LYS A 11 -8.12 6.97 -7.84
CA LYS A 11 -6.77 7.32 -7.37
C LYS A 11 -6.53 6.70 -5.99
N TYR A 12 -5.37 6.08 -5.83
CA TYR A 12 -4.92 5.47 -4.59
C TYR A 12 -3.60 6.08 -4.17
N THR A 13 -3.45 6.36 -2.88
CA THR A 13 -2.17 6.74 -2.28
C THR A 13 -1.58 5.56 -1.52
N LEU A 14 -0.26 5.40 -1.60
CA LEU A 14 0.47 4.41 -0.82
C LEU A 14 0.71 4.90 0.60
N TYR A 15 0.39 4.06 1.57
CA TYR A 15 0.63 4.29 2.99
C TYR A 15 1.49 3.17 3.57
N THR A 16 2.20 3.49 4.64
CA THR A 16 2.96 2.54 5.44
C THR A 16 2.59 2.63 6.92
N ARG A 17 2.62 1.49 7.61
CA ARG A 17 2.50 1.42 9.07
C ARG A 17 3.17 0.15 9.60
N ASP A 18 3.57 0.21 10.85
CA ASP A 18 4.04 -0.96 11.57
C ASP A 18 2.85 -1.70 12.20
N VAL A 19 2.84 -3.02 12.06
CA VAL A 19 1.85 -3.90 12.68
C VAL A 19 2.55 -4.96 13.52
N LYS A 20 1.98 -5.24 14.69
CA LYS A 20 2.42 -6.37 15.53
C LYS A 20 1.67 -7.61 15.05
N LEU A 21 2.42 -8.58 14.54
CA LEU A 21 1.86 -9.87 14.12
C LEU A 21 1.60 -10.75 15.35
N LYS A 22 0.75 -11.77 15.18
CA LYS A 22 0.38 -12.70 16.28
C LYS A 22 1.59 -13.39 16.93
N GLY A 23 2.68 -13.59 16.19
CA GLY A 23 3.94 -14.15 16.70
C GLY A 23 4.87 -13.15 17.40
N GLY A 24 4.38 -11.97 17.80
CA GLY A 24 5.16 -10.96 18.51
C GLY A 24 6.07 -10.09 17.64
N LYS A 25 6.33 -10.50 16.39
CA LYS A 25 7.14 -9.72 15.43
C LYS A 25 6.41 -8.46 14.96
N THR A 26 7.12 -7.35 14.97
CA THR A 26 6.68 -6.12 14.30
C THR A 26 7.09 -6.16 12.83
N GLN A 27 6.15 -5.84 11.93
CA GLN A 27 6.39 -5.77 10.50
C GLN A 27 5.83 -4.47 9.94
N THR A 28 6.63 -3.77 9.15
CA THR A 28 6.17 -2.65 8.33
C THR A 28 5.37 -3.20 7.15
N ILE A 29 4.12 -2.77 7.01
CA ILE A 29 3.26 -3.10 5.87
C ILE A 29 3.03 -1.88 5.00
N TYR A 30 2.84 -2.14 3.71
CA TYR A 30 2.50 -1.14 2.71
C TYR A 30 1.12 -1.43 2.15
N PHE A 31 0.28 -0.42 2.03
CA PHE A 31 -1.09 -0.59 1.52
C PHE A 31 -1.57 0.65 0.76
N PHE A 32 -2.36 0.41 -0.28
CA PHE A 32 -3.00 1.48 -1.05
C PHE A 32 -4.37 1.82 -0.47
N SER A 33 -4.69 3.11 -0.42
CA SER A 33 -6.01 3.59 -0.02
C SER A 33 -6.45 4.76 -0.89
N ALA A 34 -7.71 4.74 -1.30
CA ALA A 34 -8.35 5.84 -2.04
C ALA A 34 -8.85 6.97 -1.11
N ARG A 35 -8.80 6.76 0.20
CA ARG A 35 -9.17 7.73 1.24
C ARG A 35 -8.08 7.81 2.28
N LYS A 36 -8.08 8.88 3.09
CA LYS A 36 -7.18 8.99 4.25
C LYS A 36 -7.49 7.86 5.25
N PRO A 37 -6.54 6.95 5.53
CA PRO A 37 -6.79 5.85 6.47
C PRO A 37 -6.77 6.35 7.91
N LYS A 38 -7.37 5.56 8.82
CA LYS A 38 -7.33 5.83 10.27
C LYS A 38 -5.93 5.68 10.87
N SER A 39 -5.03 4.95 10.20
CA SER A 39 -3.67 4.71 10.64
C SER A 39 -2.71 4.59 9.46
N GLY A 40 -1.43 4.82 9.74
CA GLY A 40 -0.37 4.84 8.73
C GLY A 40 -0.11 6.23 8.17
N ARG A 41 1.05 6.37 7.53
CA ARG A 41 1.51 7.61 6.92
C ARG A 41 1.71 7.43 5.42
N PRO A 42 1.41 8.44 4.59
CA PRO A 42 1.75 8.40 3.18
C PRO A 42 3.25 8.14 3.01
N THR A 43 3.62 7.35 2.02
CA THR A 43 5.02 7.00 1.77
C THR A 43 5.30 6.90 0.28
N ASP A 44 6.57 7.01 -0.08
CA ASP A 44 7.02 6.65 -1.40
C ASP A 44 7.05 5.13 -1.59
N LYS A 45 7.14 4.69 -2.84
CA LYS A 45 7.22 3.27 -3.16
C LYS A 45 8.63 2.74 -2.85
N PRO A 46 8.78 1.73 -1.98
CA PRO A 46 10.09 1.15 -1.68
C PRO A 46 10.72 0.48 -2.91
N ASP A 47 12.05 0.45 -2.90
CA ASP A 47 12.84 -0.24 -3.93
C ASP A 47 12.62 -1.76 -3.89
N GLY A 48 12.73 -2.39 -5.06
CA GLY A 48 12.45 -3.82 -5.21
C GLY A 48 10.97 -4.20 -5.19
N TYR A 49 10.05 -3.23 -5.17
CA TYR A 49 8.61 -3.48 -5.30
C TYR A 49 8.04 -2.97 -6.63
N THR A 50 7.07 -3.73 -7.16
CA THR A 50 6.26 -3.40 -8.34
C THR A 50 4.80 -3.27 -7.93
N VAL A 51 4.06 -2.38 -8.59
CA VAL A 51 2.61 -2.25 -8.37
C VAL A 51 1.89 -3.27 -9.26
N LYS A 52 0.99 -4.04 -8.66
CA LYS A 52 0.03 -4.88 -9.40
C LYS A 52 -1.38 -4.51 -8.99
N VAL A 53 -2.33 -4.78 -9.87
CA VAL A 53 -3.76 -4.50 -9.64
C VAL A 53 -4.52 -5.80 -9.52
N ASN A 54 -5.34 -5.93 -8.48
CA ASN A 54 -6.29 -7.03 -8.38
C ASN A 54 -7.34 -6.87 -9.48
N LYS A 55 -7.40 -7.80 -10.44
CA LYS A 55 -8.32 -7.71 -11.60
C LYS A 55 -9.80 -7.63 -11.19
N ARG A 56 -10.18 -8.33 -10.11
CA ARG A 56 -11.56 -8.34 -9.60
C ARG A 56 -11.94 -7.00 -8.98
N THR A 57 -11.19 -6.54 -7.99
CA THR A 57 -11.55 -5.34 -7.20
C THR A 57 -11.00 -4.03 -7.75
N GLY A 58 -9.98 -4.06 -8.60
CA GLY A 58 -9.22 -2.89 -9.02
C GLY A 58 -8.23 -2.36 -7.97
N LEU A 59 -8.11 -3.02 -6.81
CA LEU A 59 -7.23 -2.55 -5.73
C LEU A 59 -5.74 -2.75 -6.11
N PRO A 60 -4.92 -1.70 -6.15
CA PRO A 60 -3.49 -1.83 -6.32
C PRO A 60 -2.83 -2.38 -5.04
N PHE A 61 -1.76 -3.15 -5.22
CA PHE A 61 -0.94 -3.70 -4.14
C PHE A 61 0.52 -3.78 -4.59
N LEU A 62 1.44 -3.76 -3.62
CA LEU A 62 2.86 -3.95 -3.91
C LEU A 62 3.18 -5.45 -3.95
N LYS A 63 3.87 -5.88 -5.01
CA LYS A 63 4.49 -7.19 -5.13
C LYS A 63 6.00 -6.99 -5.11
N LYS A 64 6.69 -7.73 -4.23
CA LYS A 64 8.16 -7.81 -4.27
C LYS A 64 8.56 -8.38 -5.64
N LYS A 65 9.55 -7.77 -6.30
CA LYS A 65 10.14 -8.31 -7.52
C LYS A 65 10.65 -9.72 -7.27
#